data_AF-G5SGA9-F1
#
_entry.id   AF-G5SGA9-F1
#
_cell.length_a   1.000
_cell.length_b   1.000
_cell.length_c   1.000
_cell.angle_alpha   90.00
_cell.angle_beta   90.00
_cell.angle_gamma   90.00
#
_symmetry.space_group_name_H-M   'P 1'
#
loop_
_entity.id
_entity.type
_entity.pdbx_description
1 polymer ?
#
loop_
_entity_poly.entity_id
_entity_poly.type
_entity_poly.pdbx_seq_one_letter_code
_entity_poly.pdbx_strand_id
1 'polypeptide(L)'
;MEKYLRSGTMFVVLAFILWGLTPLYYQYLSGGNLAQILIYRVFWSIPLLLAVRLLFRQRTRFHDAWKDKKSFFFCMIAGLLMIVSWSSFIYALTHHLVLDASLGYFINPL
;
A
#
# COMPACT_ATOMS: atom_id res chain seq x y z
N MET A 1 21.24 -0.56 19.92
CA MET A 1 20.58 -1.09 18.71
C MET A 1 19.46 -2.10 19.04
N GLU A 2 19.58 -2.94 20.08
CA GLU A 2 18.56 -3.97 20.43
C GLU A 2 17.16 -3.45 20.77
N LYS A 3 17.02 -2.25 21.35
CA LYS A 3 15.71 -1.72 21.78
C LYS A 3 14.78 -1.38 20.59
N TYR A 4 15.35 -1.07 19.42
CA TYR A 4 14.59 -0.84 18.19
C TYR A 4 14.20 -2.16 17.51
N LEU A 5 15.03 -3.20 17.62
CA LEU A 5 14.76 -4.53 17.08
C LEU A 5 13.61 -5.23 17.81
N ARG A 6 13.56 -5.16 19.16
CA ARG A 6 12.47 -5.77 19.95
C ARG A 6 11.09 -5.22 19.64
N SER A 7 10.96 -3.90 19.43
CA SER A 7 9.70 -3.29 19.00
C SER A 7 9.43 -3.57 17.52
N GLY A 8 10.46 -3.57 16.69
CA GLY A 8 10.38 -3.84 15.25
C GLY A 8 9.78 -5.21 14.93
N THR A 9 10.17 -6.27 15.63
CA THR A 9 9.62 -7.62 15.42
C THR A 9 8.10 -7.66 15.62
N MET A 10 7.59 -6.99 16.66
CA MET A 10 6.16 -6.95 16.93
C MET A 10 5.39 -6.18 15.84
N PHE A 11 5.94 -5.06 15.34
CA PHE A 11 5.35 -4.33 14.23
C PHE A 11 5.32 -5.14 12.93
N VAL A 12 6.38 -5.92 12.66
CA VAL A 12 6.45 -6.80 11.49
C VAL A 12 5.38 -7.89 11.57
N VAL A 13 5.25 -8.56 12.71
CA VAL A 13 4.21 -9.59 12.91
C VAL A 13 2.81 -9.01 12.73
N LEU A 14 2.51 -7.86 13.34
CA LEU A 14 1.22 -7.19 13.18
C LEU A 14 0.96 -6.78 11.73
N ALA A 15 1.97 -6.25 11.04
CA ALA A 15 1.86 -5.88 9.64
C ALA A 15 1.54 -7.08 8.75
N PHE A 16 2.21 -8.22 8.95
CA PHE A 16 1.94 -9.46 8.21
C PHE A 16 0.56 -10.03 8.50
N ILE A 17 0.09 -9.98 9.76
CA ILE A 17 -1.28 -10.40 10.11
C ILE A 17 -2.31 -9.52 9.41
N LEU A 18 -2.17 -8.19 9.50
CA LEU A 18 -3.07 -7.25 8.83
C LEU A 18 -3.07 -7.44 7.31
N TRP A 19 -1.90 -7.69 6.71
CA TRP A 19 -1.80 -8.01 5.29
C TRP A 19 -2.47 -9.33 4.94
N GLY A 20 -2.28 -10.39 5.74
CA GLY A 20 -2.89 -11.71 5.52
C GLY A 20 -4.42 -11.70 5.63
N LEU A 21 -5.00 -10.77 6.42
CA LEU A 21 -6.45 -10.57 6.51
C LEU A 21 -7.04 -9.83 5.30
N THR A 22 -6.21 -9.14 4.52
CA THR A 22 -6.66 -8.31 3.39
C THR A 22 -7.31 -9.14 2.26
N PRO A 23 -6.73 -10.30 1.82
CA PRO A 23 -7.40 -11.22 0.90
C PRO A 23 -8.79 -11.68 1.36
N LEU A 24 -8.92 -12.04 2.64
CA LEU A 24 -10.19 -12.47 3.23
C LEU A 24 -11.24 -11.36 3.13
N TYR A 25 -10.86 -10.12 3.49
CA TYR A 25 -11.74 -8.96 3.36
C TYR A 25 -12.23 -8.77 1.92
N TYR A 26 -11.35 -8.86 0.92
CA TYR A 26 -11.74 -8.69 -0.48
C TYR A 26 -12.62 -9.83 -1.01
N GLN A 27 -12.42 -11.05 -0.52
CA GLN A 27 -13.27 -12.19 -0.89
C GLN A 27 -14.72 -12.01 -0.38
N TYR A 28 -14.89 -11.48 0.83
CA TYR A 28 -16.22 -11.11 1.35
C TYR A 28 -16.83 -9.91 0.62
N LEU A 29 -15.98 -9.01 0.09
CA LEU A 29 -16.41 -7.82 -0.65
C LEU A 29 -16.64 -8.08 -2.15
N SER A 30 -16.66 -9.34 -2.59
CA SER A 30 -16.74 -9.77 -4.00
C SER A 30 -17.94 -9.23 -4.80
N GLY A 31 -18.93 -8.61 -4.15
CA GLY A 31 -20.01 -7.85 -4.82
C GLY A 31 -19.72 -6.36 -5.07
N GLY A 32 -18.63 -5.81 -4.52
CA GLY A 32 -18.22 -4.41 -4.66
C GLY A 32 -17.41 -4.15 -5.93
N ASN A 33 -17.73 -3.07 -6.64
CA ASN A 33 -17.00 -2.70 -7.85
C ASN A 33 -15.51 -2.42 -7.52
N LEU A 34 -14.60 -3.12 -8.21
CA LEU A 34 -13.14 -2.99 -8.10
C LEU A 34 -12.67 -1.52 -8.12
N ALA A 35 -13.28 -0.71 -8.98
CA ALA A 35 -12.97 0.70 -9.12
C ALA A 35 -13.30 1.49 -7.84
N GLN A 36 -14.40 1.17 -7.17
CA GLN A 36 -14.80 1.85 -5.93
C GLN A 36 -13.79 1.59 -4.81
N ILE A 37 -13.33 0.35 -4.67
CA ILE A 37 -12.32 -0.03 -3.66
C ILE A 37 -11.03 0.77 -3.86
N LEU A 38 -10.56 0.88 -5.12
CA LEU A 38 -9.36 1.64 -5.46
C LEU A 38 -9.56 3.14 -5.21
N ILE A 39 -10.72 3.70 -5.56
CA ILE A 39 -11.04 5.12 -5.30
C ILE A 39 -11.01 5.41 -3.80
N TYR A 40 -11.68 4.60 -2.98
CA TYR A 40 -11.66 4.77 -1.52
C TYR A 40 -10.24 4.69 -0.97
N ARG A 41 -9.42 3.79 -1.49
CA ARG A 41 -8.02 3.64 -1.07
C ARG A 41 -7.20 4.91 -1.33
N VAL A 42 -7.29 5.47 -2.54
CA VAL A 42 -6.57 6.70 -2.89
C VAL A 42 -7.12 7.89 -2.12
N PHE A 43 -8.45 8.00 -2.01
CA PHE A 43 -9.12 9.08 -1.31
C PHE A 43 -8.73 9.13 0.17
N TRP A 44 -8.70 7.98 0.86
CA TRP A 44 -8.30 7.90 2.26
C TRP A 44 -6.79 8.06 2.49
N SER A 45 -5.95 7.81 1.48
CA SER A 45 -4.51 7.99 1.63
C SER A 45 -4.13 9.47 1.83
N ILE A 46 -4.81 10.40 1.17
CA ILE A 46 -4.53 11.85 1.26
C ILE A 46 -4.70 12.38 2.70
N PRO A 47 -5.87 12.25 3.37
CA PRO A 47 -6.04 12.74 4.73
C PRO A 47 -5.19 11.99 5.74
N LEU A 48 -4.98 10.67 5.57
CA LEU A 48 -4.10 9.89 6.45
C LEU A 48 -2.64 10.38 6.37
N LEU A 49 -2.10 10.57 5.17
CA LEU A 49 -0.74 11.06 4.98
C LEU A 49 -0.58 12.48 5.53
N LEU A 50 -1.59 13.34 5.35
CA LEU A 50 -1.61 14.68 5.95
C LEU A 50 -1.61 14.63 7.48
N ALA A 51 -2.44 13.77 8.09
CA ALA A 51 -2.52 13.60 9.54
C ALA A 51 -1.20 13.05 10.12
N VAL A 52 -0.63 12.03 9.49
CA VAL A 52 0.69 11.45 9.85
C VAL A 52 1.76 12.54 9.78
N ARG A 53 1.79 13.33 8.70
CA ARG A 53 2.76 14.44 8.59
C ARG A 53 2.61 15.46 9.72
N LEU A 54 1.38 15.79 10.10
CA LEU A 54 1.10 16.72 11.20
C LEU A 54 1.63 16.17 12.55
N LEU A 55 1.44 14.87 12.78
CA LEU A 55 1.94 14.16 13.97
C LEU A 55 3.48 14.12 14.03
N PHE A 56 4.16 13.86 12.91
CA PHE A 56 5.62 13.74 12.86
C PHE A 56 6.36 15.09 12.72
N ARG A 57 5.66 16.25 12.68
CA ARG A 57 6.23 17.61 12.55
C ARG A 57 7.33 17.72 11.48
N GLN A 58 7.27 16.92 10.41
CA GLN A 58 8.25 16.99 9.34
C GLN A 58 8.09 18.31 8.57
N ARG A 59 9.07 19.20 8.75
CA ARG A 59 9.20 20.54 8.15
C ARG A 59 9.61 20.49 6.67
N THR A 60 9.28 19.44 5.92
CA THR A 60 9.48 19.46 4.48
C THR A 60 8.59 20.55 3.91
N ARG A 61 9.21 21.65 3.45
CA ARG A 61 8.49 22.73 2.76
C ARG A 61 7.96 22.11 1.48
N PHE A 62 6.65 22.12 1.27
CA PHE A 62 6.02 21.63 0.03
C PHE A 62 6.72 22.19 -1.22
N HIS A 63 7.22 23.42 -1.10
CA HIS A 63 8.01 24.10 -2.11
C HIS A 63 9.31 23.39 -2.51
N ASP A 64 10.02 22.75 -1.58
CA ASP A 64 11.26 22.03 -1.89
C ASP A 64 10.97 20.67 -2.55
N ALA A 65 9.87 20.01 -2.16
CA ALA A 65 9.40 18.79 -2.83
C ALA A 65 8.96 19.06 -4.28
N TRP A 66 8.38 20.24 -4.56
CA TRP A 66 7.94 20.59 -5.91
C TRP A 66 9.07 21.02 -6.84
N LYS A 67 10.21 21.46 -6.28
CA LYS A 67 11.42 21.78 -7.05
C LYS A 67 12.08 20.54 -7.63
N ASP A 68 11.97 19.40 -6.96
CA ASP A 68 12.52 18.14 -7.45
C ASP A 68 11.55 17.42 -8.40
N LYS A 69 11.52 17.93 -9.65
CA LYS A 69 10.71 17.36 -10.73
C LYS A 69 11.07 15.90 -11.03
N LYS A 70 12.32 15.51 -10.79
CA LYS A 70 12.80 14.14 -11.04
C LYS A 70 12.19 13.19 -10.02
N SER A 71 12.30 13.50 -8.73
CA SER A 71 11.65 12.70 -7.67
C SER A 71 10.14 12.64 -7.85
N PHE A 72 9.50 13.76 -8.21
CA PHE A 72 8.07 13.77 -8.51
C PHE A 72 7.70 12.81 -9.66
N PHE A 73 8.45 12.83 -10.77
CA PHE A 73 8.21 11.95 -11.90
C PHE A 73 8.41 10.47 -11.55
N PHE A 74 9.46 10.13 -10.80
CA PHE A 74 9.67 8.77 -10.31
C PHE A 74 8.57 8.32 -9.35
N CYS A 75 8.10 9.19 -8.46
CA CYS A 75 6.96 8.91 -7.59
C CYS A 75 5.68 8.66 -8.40
N MET A 76 5.45 9.41 -9.48
CA MET A 76 4.29 9.22 -10.35
C MET A 76 4.37 7.88 -11.08
N ILE A 77 5.53 7.52 -11.63
CA ILE A 77 5.76 6.20 -12.26
C ILE A 77 5.57 5.08 -11.24
N ALA A 78 6.18 5.21 -10.06
CA ALA A 78 6.04 4.23 -8.98
C ALA A 78 4.58 4.07 -8.55
N GLY A 79 3.83 5.17 -8.45
CA GLY A 79 2.39 5.15 -8.16
C GLY A 79 1.59 4.41 -9.23
N LEU A 80 1.87 4.65 -10.52
CA LEU A 80 1.23 3.94 -11.62
C LEU A 80 1.53 2.44 -11.60
N LEU A 81 2.80 2.06 -11.41
CA LEU A 81 3.20 0.66 -11.25
C LEU A 81 2.51 0.01 -10.05
N MET A 82 2.40 0.74 -8.93
CA MET A 82 1.73 0.26 -7.73
C MET A 82 0.23 0.06 -7.96
N ILE A 83 -0.44 0.94 -8.73
CA ILE A 83 -1.85 0.79 -9.10
C ILE A 83 -2.05 -0.47 -9.95
N VAL A 84 -1.19 -0.70 -10.95
CA VAL A 84 -1.27 -1.89 -11.82
C VAL A 84 -1.05 -3.17 -11.01
N SER A 85 -0.01 -3.20 -10.18
CA SER A 85 0.27 -4.35 -9.31
C SER A 85 -0.91 -4.65 -8.37
N TRP A 86 -1.48 -3.62 -7.75
CA TRP A 86 -2.61 -3.79 -6.84
C TRP A 86 -3.91 -4.18 -7.53
N SER A 87 -4.20 -3.63 -8.72
CA SER A 87 -5.41 -4.00 -9.46
C SER A 87 -5.35 -5.46 -9.91
N SER A 88 -4.18 -5.93 -10.38
CA SER A 88 -3.95 -7.34 -10.69
C SER A 88 -4.15 -8.24 -9.47
N PHE A 89 -3.68 -7.83 -8.29
CA PHE A 89 -3.87 -8.58 -7.06
C PHE A 89 -5.36 -8.71 -6.68
N ILE A 90 -6.08 -7.59 -6.64
CA ILE A 90 -7.50 -7.61 -6.27
C ILE A 90 -8.30 -8.39 -7.32
N TYR A 91 -7.96 -8.27 -8.61
CA TYR A 91 -8.58 -9.07 -9.68
C TYR A 91 -8.39 -10.59 -9.45
N ALA A 92 -7.16 -11.01 -9.13
CA ALA A 92 -6.88 -12.42 -8.87
C ALA A 92 -7.65 -12.92 -7.64
N LEU A 93 -7.79 -12.10 -6.59
CA LEU A 93 -8.58 -12.42 -5.41
C LEU A 93 -10.08 -12.54 -5.69
N THR A 94 -10.65 -11.64 -6.52
CA THR A 94 -12.08 -11.70 -6.86
C THR A 94 -12.43 -12.85 -7.80
N HIS A 95 -11.47 -13.35 -8.59
CA HIS A 95 -11.66 -14.49 -9.50
C HIS A 95 -11.24 -15.83 -8.89
N HIS A 96 -11.09 -15.92 -7.56
CA HIS A 96 -10.66 -17.12 -6.84
C HIS A 96 -9.26 -17.66 -7.24
N LEU A 97 -8.44 -16.86 -7.94
CA LEU A 97 -7.06 -17.16 -8.32
C LEU A 97 -6.08 -16.77 -7.19
N VAL A 98 -6.41 -17.15 -5.96
CA VAL A 98 -5.65 -16.78 -4.75
C VAL A 98 -4.24 -17.40 -4.75
N LEU A 99 -4.11 -18.59 -5.33
CA LEU A 99 -2.82 -19.29 -5.48
C LEU A 99 -1.88 -18.54 -6.44
N ASP A 100 -2.39 -18.10 -7.59
CA ASP A 100 -1.61 -17.34 -8.58
C ASP A 100 -1.20 -15.97 -8.03
N ALA A 101 -2.10 -15.31 -7.29
CA ALA A 101 -1.80 -14.07 -6.59
C ALA A 101 -0.64 -14.25 -5.58
N SER A 102 -0.67 -15.35 -4.82
CA SER A 102 0.36 -15.65 -3.81
C SER A 102 1.70 -15.99 -4.47
N LEU A 103 1.69 -16.75 -5.56
CA LEU A 103 2.89 -17.04 -6.37
C LEU A 103 3.50 -15.76 -6.95
N GLY A 104 2.68 -14.83 -7.45
CA GLY A 104 3.16 -13.52 -7.91
C GLY A 104 3.90 -12.74 -6.83
N TYR A 105 3.43 -12.79 -5.57
CA TYR A 105 4.14 -12.19 -4.44
C TYR A 105 5.44 -12.90 -4.07
N PHE A 106 5.50 -14.23 -4.18
CA PHE A 106 6.73 -14.99 -3.91
C PHE A 106 7.81 -14.80 -4.99
N ILE A 107 7.41 -14.51 -6.24
CA ILE A 107 8.35 -14.25 -7.34
C ILE A 107 8.98 -12.86 -7.21
N ASN A 108 8.29 -11.90 -6.60
CA ASN A 108 8.80 -10.54 -6.44
C ASN A 108 10.01 -10.56 -5.48
N PRO A 109 11.25 -10.33 -5.97
CA PRO A 109 12.42 -10.43 -5.12
C PRO A 109 12.37 -9.31 -4.07
N LEU A 110 12.41 -9.71 -2.80
CA LEU A 110 12.51 -8.82 -1.63
C LEU A 110 13.85 -8.07 -1.60
#